data_AF-A0A3C0B009-F1
#
_entry.id   AF-A0A3C0B009-F1
#
_cell.length_a   1.000
_cell.length_b   1.000
_cell.length_c   1.000
_cell.angle_alpha   90.00
_cell.angle_beta   90.00
_cell.angle_gamma   90.00
#
_symmetry.space_group_name_H-M   'P 1'
#
loop_
_entity.id
_entity.type
_entity.pdbx_description
1 polymer ?
#
loop_
_entity_poly.entity_id
_entity_poly.type
_entity_poly.pdbx_seq_one_letter_code
_entity_poly.pdbx_strand_id
1 'polypeptide(L)'
;MDKYNLYALKKAQLKTLEQEILILSLQIGEELLNEKIENKKIDNLGLFVICEKAKWTYSNNVKSLEGEIKRIKTSEQEEGIASKETSQYLRFILEGDSIK
;
A
#
# COMPACT_ATOMS: atom_id res chain seq x y z
N MET A 1 24.83 23.63 -9.70
CA MET A 1 23.58 23.45 -8.92
C MET A 1 23.89 22.47 -7.80
N ASP A 2 23.58 22.82 -6.55
CA ASP A 2 23.86 21.95 -5.39
C ASP A 2 22.96 20.70 -5.37
N LYS A 3 23.44 19.60 -4.78
CA LYS A 3 22.79 18.28 -4.76
C LYS A 3 21.38 18.31 -4.18
N TYR A 4 21.12 19.18 -3.19
CA TYR A 4 19.79 19.35 -2.60
C TYR A 4 18.79 19.96 -3.61
N ASN A 5 19.23 20.96 -4.38
CA ASN A 5 18.41 21.58 -5.42
C ASN A 5 18.14 20.62 -6.58
N LEU A 6 19.16 19.84 -6.99
CA LEU A 6 18.99 18.80 -8.00
C LEU A 6 18.01 17.72 -7.53
N TYR A 7 18.12 17.28 -6.27
CA TYR A 7 17.19 16.32 -5.68
C TYR A 7 15.75 16.85 -5.65
N ALA A 8 15.54 18.08 -5.19
CA ALA A 8 14.22 18.70 -5.13
C ALA A 8 13.57 18.79 -6.53
N LEU A 9 14.34 19.21 -7.55
CA LEU A 9 13.87 19.24 -8.94
C LEU A 9 13.53 17.85 -9.45
N LYS A 10 14.38 16.85 -9.20
CA LYS A 10 14.12 15.47 -9.60
C LYS A 10 12.88 14.89 -8.91
N LYS A 11 12.64 15.25 -7.65
CA LYS A 11 11.45 14.82 -6.92
C LYS A 11 10.18 15.49 -7.47
N ALA A 12 10.25 16.76 -7.85
CA ALA A 12 9.15 17.44 -8.53
C ALA A 12 8.86 16.82 -9.90
N GLN A 13 9.90 16.57 -10.71
CA GLN A 13 9.78 15.87 -12.00
C GLN A 13 9.14 14.48 -11.83
N LEU A 14 9.59 13.70 -10.85
CA LEU A 14 9.02 12.40 -10.55
C LEU A 14 7.52 12.51 -10.24
N LYS A 15 7.12 13.48 -9.41
CA LYS A 15 5.71 13.69 -9.05
C LYS A 15 4.86 14.03 -10.28
N THR A 16 5.37 14.84 -11.20
CA THR A 16 4.68 15.15 -12.46
C THR A 16 4.53 13.89 -13.33
N LEU A 17 5.61 13.12 -13.48
CA LEU A 17 5.58 11.86 -14.24
C LEU A 17 4.63 10.83 -13.61
N GLU A 18 4.59 10.72 -12.28
CA GLU A 18 3.64 9.86 -11.56
C GLU A 18 2.18 10.27 -11.85
N GLN A 19 1.89 11.56 -11.97
CA GLN A 19 0.56 12.06 -12.34
C GLN A 19 0.21 11.76 -13.81
N GLU A 20 1.15 11.96 -14.73
CA GLU A 20 0.96 11.63 -16.14
C GLU A 20 0.71 10.13 -16.35
N ILE A 21 1.49 9.28 -15.67
CA ILE A 21 1.29 7.82 -15.66
C ILE A 21 -0.10 7.48 -15.13
N LEU A 22 -0.56 8.13 -14.06
CA LEU A 22 -1.90 7.91 -13.52
C LEU A 22 -2.99 8.25 -14.55
N ILE A 23 -2.89 9.41 -15.21
CA ILE A 23 -3.85 9.82 -16.25
C ILE A 23 -3.87 8.79 -17.39
N LEU A 24 -2.70 8.38 -17.89
CA LEU A 24 -2.60 7.37 -18.95
C LEU A 24 -3.19 6.03 -18.51
N SER A 25 -2.93 5.60 -17.28
CA SER A 25 -3.50 4.35 -16.76
C SER A 25 -5.03 4.37 -16.69
N LEU A 26 -5.63 5.53 -16.37
CA LEU A 26 -7.08 5.69 -16.38
C LEU A 26 -7.64 5.63 -17.80
N GLN A 27 -6.99 6.32 -18.75
CA GLN A 27 -7.39 6.32 -20.17
C GLN A 27 -7.29 4.91 -20.78
N ILE A 28 -6.18 4.21 -20.54
CA ILE A 28 -5.99 2.82 -21.00
C ILE A 28 -7.02 1.90 -20.33
N GLY A 29 -7.27 2.07 -19.04
CA GLY A 29 -8.28 1.30 -18.33
C GLY A 29 -9.69 1.49 -18.91
N GLU A 30 -10.07 2.73 -19.23
CA GLU A 30 -11.35 3.05 -19.86
C GLU A 30 -11.46 2.48 -21.28
N GLU A 31 -10.41 2.58 -22.09
CA GLU A 31 -10.35 1.98 -23.43
C GLU A 31 -10.58 0.46 -23.36
N LEU A 32 -9.82 -0.24 -22.51
CA LEU A 32 -9.93 -1.70 -22.36
C LEU A 32 -11.32 -2.14 -21.87
N LEU A 33 -11.92 -1.39 -20.93
CA LEU A 33 -13.27 -1.67 -20.45
C LEU A 33 -14.34 -1.46 -21.53
N ASN A 34 -14.23 -0.37 -22.31
CA ASN A 34 -15.15 -0.08 -23.41
C ASN A 34 -15.05 -1.12 -24.54
N GLU A 35 -13.85 -1.62 -24.81
CA GLU A 35 -13.58 -2.66 -25.79
C GLU A 35 -13.85 -4.09 -25.26
N LYS A 36 -14.16 -4.24 -23.97
CA LYS A 36 -14.32 -5.54 -23.28
C LYS A 36 -13.09 -6.44 -23.41
N ILE A 37 -11.91 -5.84 -23.36
CA ILE A 37 -10.61 -6.52 -23.42
C ILE A 37 -10.07 -6.68 -21.99
N GLU A 38 -9.92 -7.92 -21.53
CA GLU A 38 -9.38 -8.20 -20.19
C GLU A 38 -7.88 -7.91 -20.08
N ASN A 39 -7.15 -8.08 -21.18
CA ASN A 39 -5.72 -7.83 -21.24
C ASN A 39 -5.22 -7.45 -22.64
N LYS A 40 -4.18 -6.61 -22.71
CA LYS A 40 -3.57 -6.12 -23.96
C LYS A 40 -2.04 -6.16 -23.84
N LYS A 41 -1.40 -7.02 -24.63
CA LYS A 41 0.06 -7.15 -24.69
C LYS A 41 0.64 -6.14 -25.66
N ILE A 42 1.73 -5.48 -25.28
CA ILE A 42 2.51 -4.59 -26.14
C ILE A 42 3.91 -5.19 -26.29
N ASP A 43 4.31 -5.42 -27.53
CA ASP A 43 5.59 -6.06 -27.84
C ASP A 43 6.77 -5.26 -27.28
N ASN A 44 7.68 -5.96 -26.61
CA ASN A 44 8.86 -5.41 -25.95
C ASN A 44 8.58 -4.38 -24.83
N LEU A 45 7.32 -4.19 -24.42
CA LEU A 45 6.95 -3.21 -23.39
C LEU A 45 6.21 -3.83 -22.19
N GLY A 46 5.27 -4.75 -22.41
CA GLY A 46 4.59 -5.41 -21.29
C GLY A 46 3.15 -5.86 -21.58
N LEU A 47 2.36 -6.00 -20.52
CA LEU A 47 0.96 -6.45 -20.55
C LEU A 47 0.12 -5.54 -19.66
N PHE A 48 -0.94 -4.97 -20.22
CA PHE A 48 -2.00 -4.33 -19.44
C PHE A 48 -3.07 -5.36 -19.11
N VAL A 49 -3.53 -5.39 -17.86
CA VAL A 49 -4.59 -6.30 -17.38
C VAL A 49 -5.57 -5.50 -16.55
N ILE A 50 -6.86 -5.68 -16.80
CA ILE A 50 -7.91 -5.15 -15.92
C ILE A 50 -7.99 -6.04 -14.69
N CYS A 51 -7.63 -5.48 -13.52
CA CYS A 51 -7.71 -6.16 -12.24
C CYS A 51 -8.84 -5.58 -11.40
N GLU A 52 -9.62 -6.46 -10.77
CA GLU A 52 -10.63 -6.06 -9.81
C GLU A 52 -10.06 -6.07 -8.39
N LYS A 53 -10.34 -5.00 -7.63
CA LYS A 53 -10.04 -4.94 -6.20
C LYS A 53 -11.33 -4.86 -5.40
N ALA A 54 -11.72 -5.96 -4.77
CA ALA A 54 -12.84 -5.94 -3.84
C ALA A 54 -12.46 -5.21 -2.55
N LYS A 55 -13.22 -4.16 -2.20
CA LYS A 55 -13.15 -3.51 -0.89
C LYS A 55 -14.39 -3.86 -0.09
N TRP A 56 -14.23 -4.72 0.90
CA TRP A 56 -15.30 -5.07 1.83
C TRP A 56 -15.57 -3.90 2.78
N THR A 57 -16.83 -3.46 2.84
CA THR A 57 -17.28 -2.48 3.82
C THR A 57 -18.27 -3.17 4.74
N TYR A 58 -17.92 -3.26 6.03
CA TYR A 58 -18.76 -3.93 7.02
C TYR A 58 -19.84 -2.98 7.58
N SER A 59 -20.94 -3.59 8.04
CA SER A 59 -22.04 -2.86 8.68
C SER A 59 -21.57 -2.16 9.96
N ASN A 60 -22.30 -1.13 10.39
CA ASN A 60 -21.97 -0.40 11.62
C ASN A 60 -21.97 -1.30 12.85
N ASN A 61 -22.81 -2.34 12.87
CA ASN A 61 -22.84 -3.34 13.94
C ASN A 61 -21.50 -4.10 14.03
N VAL A 62 -21.01 -4.63 12.90
CA VAL A 62 -19.73 -5.36 12.85
C VAL A 62 -18.57 -4.45 13.24
N LYS A 63 -18.53 -3.22 12.74
CA LYS A 63 -17.50 -2.24 13.12
C LYS A 63 -17.51 -1.92 14.62
N SER A 64 -18.70 -1.83 15.22
CA SER A 64 -18.85 -1.61 16.67
C SER A 64 -18.28 -2.79 17.46
N LEU A 65 -18.61 -4.02 17.05
CA LEU A 65 -18.10 -5.24 17.66
C LEU A 65 -16.56 -5.36 17.51
N GLU A 66 -15.99 -5.00 16.37
CA GLU A 66 -14.52 -4.95 16.20
C GLU A 66 -13.88 -3.94 17.16
N GLY A 67 -14.50 -2.76 17.32
CA GLY A 67 -14.05 -1.74 18.26
C GLY A 67 -14.16 -2.20 19.72
N GLU A 68 -15.20 -2.93 20.07
CA GLU A 68 -15.37 -3.54 21.39
C GLU A 68 -14.33 -4.63 21.65
N ILE A 69 -14.14 -5.57 20.72
CA ILE A 69 -13.10 -6.61 20.79
C ILE A 69 -11.73 -5.98 20.98
N LYS A 70 -11.42 -4.90 20.23
CA LYS A 70 -10.14 -4.20 20.37
C LYS A 70 -9.96 -3.62 21.77
N ARG A 71 -11.00 -3.01 22.33
CA ARG A 71 -10.97 -2.47 23.71
C ARG A 71 -10.78 -3.58 24.75
N ILE A 72 -11.51 -4.68 24.63
CA ILE A 72 -11.39 -5.84 25.54
C ILE A 72 -9.98 -6.41 25.49
N LYS A 73 -9.42 -6.63 24.29
CA LYS A 73 -8.03 -7.12 24.14
C LYS A 73 -7.01 -6.21 24.82
N THR A 74 -7.18 -4.89 24.73
CA THR A 74 -6.28 -3.94 25.39
C THR A 74 -6.44 -3.98 26.91
N SER A 75 -7.68 -4.02 27.42
CA SER A 75 -7.94 -4.15 28.86
C SER A 75 -7.36 -5.46 29.42
N GLU A 76 -7.55 -6.61 28.75
CA GLU A 76 -6.95 -7.88 29.19
C GLU A 76 -5.42 -7.84 29.22
N GLN A 77 -4.78 -7.09 28.30
CA GLN A 77 -3.33 -6.88 28.29
C GLN A 77 -2.86 -6.00 29.45
N GLU A 78 -3.58 -4.92 29.75
CA GLU A 78 -3.26 -3.99 30.85
C GLU A 78 -3.52 -4.60 32.23
N GLU A 79 -4.56 -5.43 32.34
CA GLU A 79 -4.98 -6.11 33.58
C GLU A 79 -4.20 -7.41 33.84
N GLY A 80 -3.33 -7.83 32.92
CA GLY A 80 -2.51 -9.04 33.05
C GLY A 80 -3.28 -10.35 32.92
N ILE A 81 -4.51 -10.31 32.39
CA ILE A 81 -5.33 -11.49 32.05
C ILE A 81 -4.77 -12.17 30.79
N ALA A 82 -4.30 -11.37 29.82
CA ALA A 82 -3.71 -11.87 28.60
C ALA A 82 -2.29 -12.44 28.85
N SER A 83 -2.03 -13.64 28.34
CA SER A 83 -0.69 -14.23 28.35
C SER A 83 0.19 -13.64 27.26
N LYS A 84 1.42 -13.24 27.60
CA LYS A 84 2.44 -12.77 26.65
C LYS A 84 3.55 -13.81 26.53
N GLU A 85 3.81 -14.29 25.32
CA GLU A 85 5.00 -15.07 25.01
C GLU A 85 6.02 -14.17 24.31
N THR A 86 7.26 -14.13 24.80
CA THR A 86 8.35 -13.37 24.18
C THR A 86 9.42 -14.33 23.69
N SER A 87 9.68 -14.33 22.39
CA SER A 87 10.82 -15.02 21.80
C SER A 87 11.93 -14.02 21.47
N GLN A 88 13.17 -14.38 21.81
CA GLN A 88 14.35 -13.65 21.39
C GLN A 88 14.81 -14.21 20.05
N TYR A 89 15.07 -13.33 19.08
CA TYR A 89 15.64 -13.72 17.79
C TYR A 89 16.84 -12.84 17.44
N LEU A 90 17.83 -13.44 16.78
CA LEU A 90 18.99 -12.73 16.25
C LEU A 90 18.58 -12.01 14.96
N ARG A 91 18.69 -10.69 14.93
CA ARG A 91 18.54 -9.89 13.71
C ARG A 91 19.93 -9.48 13.23
N PHE A 92 20.28 -9.87 12.00
CA PHE A 92 21.45 -9.31 11.31
C PHE A 92 21.07 -7.94 10.75
N ILE A 93 21.84 -6.90 11.08
CA ILE A 93 21.65 -5.53 10.62
C ILE A 93 22.86 -5.15 9.78
N LEU A 94 22.62 -4.71 8.54
CA LEU A 94 23.67 -4.24 7.63
C LEU A 94 24.14 -2.84 8.04
N GLU A 95 25.43 -2.57 7.82
CA GLU A 95 26.04 -1.29 8.15
C GLU A 95 25.37 -0.16 7.34
N GLY A 96 24.73 0.78 8.03
CA GLY A 96 23.99 1.91 7.44
C GLY A 96 22.50 1.95 7.77
N ASP A 97 21.92 0.85 8.25
CA ASP A 97 20.56 0.86 8.79
C ASP A 97 20.58 1.36 10.24
N SER A 98 19.88 2.45 10.52
CA SER A 98 19.67 2.92 11.88
C SER A 98 18.55 2.14 12.54
N ILE A 99 18.81 1.67 13.76
CA ILE A 99 17.80 1.11 14.66
C ILE A 99 16.86 2.27 15.01
N LYS A 100 15.60 2.19 14.58
CA LYS A 100 14.52 2.98 15.17
C LYS A 100 13.94 2.24 16.35
#